data_AF-A0AAV0W5J4-F1
#
_entry.id   AF-A0AAV0W5J4-F1
#
_cell.length_a   1.000
_cell.length_b   1.000
_cell.length_c   1.000
_cell.angle_alpha   90.00
_cell.angle_beta   90.00
_cell.angle_gamma   90.00
#
_symmetry.space_group_name_H-M   'P 1'
#
loop_
_entity.id
_entity.type
_entity.pdbx_description
1 polymer ?
#
loop_
_entity_poly.entity_id
_entity_poly.type
_entity_poly.pdbx_seq_one_letter_code
_entity_poly.pdbx_strand_id
1 'polypeptide(L)'
;MQSVAHSGSLVSLVVVMVFATIWSSAESYRVDKYSLLMPNVRPKKMDLYLCTPIRIDPSKSYFIVGFEPKAHGHTSHHMILYGCSEPGSEDPVWNCGEMQMASSKHKSYMHSNPCKSGSNIMYAWARDAPILKLPNGVGFKVGGDSQINYLVLQVHYHRMFKDDETDNSGIYLHYTEQQLDKQAGVYLLATNGRIPPNAIEHMETSCPLYEIGKVIHPFAYRVHTHELGKVVAGYRVKNINKDVQKWDLLGKRDPMTPQMFYPIENNITVESGDILAARCTMESRRNTVTRIGATSDDEMCNFYIMYWVEGTEPLEQQICVSEGSPRYYWDNDPYLTNIPDEEASIL
;
A
#
# COMPACT_ATOMS: atom_id res chain seq x y z
N MET A 1 11.72 -29.08 -87.48
CA MET A 1 13.04 -29.28 -86.84
C MET A 1 13.39 -28.01 -86.08
N GLN A 2 13.58 -28.17 -84.75
CA GLN A 2 14.35 -27.35 -83.79
C GLN A 2 14.11 -25.82 -83.80
N SER A 3 13.32 -25.29 -82.84
CA SER A 3 13.64 -25.00 -81.43
C SER A 3 14.45 -23.70 -81.26
N VAL A 4 13.73 -22.69 -80.78
CA VAL A 4 14.20 -21.36 -80.36
C VAL A 4 14.73 -21.47 -78.92
N ALA A 5 15.91 -20.93 -78.66
CA ALA A 5 16.45 -20.77 -77.31
C ALA A 5 16.72 -19.29 -77.03
N HIS A 6 15.88 -18.68 -76.18
CA HIS A 6 16.14 -17.40 -75.53
C HIS A 6 17.01 -17.63 -74.30
N SER A 7 18.19 -17.02 -74.26
CA SER A 7 19.03 -16.93 -73.05
C SER A 7 18.63 -15.69 -72.26
N GLY A 8 17.79 -15.87 -71.23
CA GLY A 8 17.51 -14.85 -70.22
C GLY A 8 18.63 -14.81 -69.18
N SER A 9 19.29 -13.66 -69.04
CA SER A 9 20.25 -13.39 -67.97
C SER A 9 19.48 -12.96 -66.71
N LEU A 10 19.39 -13.85 -65.72
CA LEU A 10 18.85 -13.53 -64.39
C LEU A 10 19.94 -12.82 -63.57
N VAL A 11 19.85 -11.50 -63.46
CA VAL A 11 20.61 -10.73 -62.46
C VAL A 11 19.88 -10.90 -61.12
N SER A 12 20.43 -11.75 -60.24
CA SER A 12 19.95 -11.87 -58.86
C SER A 12 20.35 -10.62 -58.06
N LEU A 13 19.37 -9.78 -57.77
CA LEU A 13 19.51 -8.65 -56.85
C LEU A 13 19.50 -9.21 -55.41
N VAL A 14 20.68 -9.33 -54.79
CA VAL A 14 20.79 -9.70 -53.38
C VAL A 14 20.41 -8.47 -52.54
N VAL A 15 19.15 -8.41 -52.11
CA VAL A 15 18.69 -7.44 -51.12
C VAL A 15 19.17 -7.90 -49.74
N VAL A 16 20.25 -7.31 -49.24
CA VAL A 16 20.69 -7.48 -47.86
C VAL A 16 19.74 -6.67 -46.96
N MET A 17 18.67 -7.30 -46.49
CA MET A 17 17.84 -6.74 -45.42
C MET A 17 18.62 -6.79 -44.11
N VAL A 18 19.20 -5.65 -43.72
CA VAL A 18 19.74 -5.44 -42.38
C VAL A 18 18.57 -5.38 -41.41
N PHE A 19 18.23 -6.52 -40.80
CA PHE A 19 17.37 -6.54 -39.63
C PHE A 19 18.15 -5.95 -38.46
N ALA A 20 18.03 -4.64 -38.24
CA ALA A 20 18.38 -4.03 -36.98
C ALA A 20 17.40 -4.57 -35.93
N THR A 21 17.80 -5.65 -35.27
CA THR A 21 17.13 -6.14 -34.07
C THR A 21 17.35 -5.08 -33.01
N ILE A 22 16.34 -4.23 -32.78
CA ILE A 22 16.27 -3.40 -31.59
C ILE A 22 16.03 -4.37 -30.44
N TRP A 23 17.12 -4.94 -29.91
CA TRP A 23 17.10 -5.51 -28.58
C TRP A 23 16.81 -4.35 -27.64
N SER A 24 15.55 -4.23 -27.22
CA SER A 24 15.22 -3.47 -26.03
C SER A 24 15.96 -4.17 -24.89
N SER A 25 17.14 -3.67 -24.57
CA SER A 25 17.91 -4.14 -23.43
C SER A 25 17.05 -3.87 -22.20
N ALA A 26 16.41 -4.92 -21.68
CA ALA A 26 15.89 -4.88 -20.33
C ALA A 26 17.09 -4.52 -19.45
N GLU A 27 17.12 -3.30 -18.92
CA GLU A 27 18.12 -2.89 -17.93
C GLU A 27 17.96 -3.82 -16.71
N SER A 28 18.77 -4.87 -16.69
CA SER A 28 18.86 -5.77 -15.56
C SER A 28 19.79 -5.12 -14.55
N TYR A 29 19.22 -4.34 -13.63
CA TYR A 29 19.96 -3.89 -12.45
C TYR A 29 20.09 -5.03 -11.44
N ARG A 30 21.12 -4.96 -10.60
CA ARG A 30 21.34 -5.94 -9.53
C ARG A 30 20.25 -5.80 -8.48
N VAL A 31 19.61 -6.90 -8.13
CA VAL A 31 18.66 -6.97 -7.01
C VAL A 31 19.24 -7.89 -5.95
N ASP A 32 19.48 -7.34 -4.77
CA ASP A 32 19.91 -8.07 -3.57
C ASP A 32 18.71 -8.34 -2.66
N LYS A 33 18.88 -9.28 -1.72
CA LYS A 33 17.83 -9.74 -0.80
C LYS A 33 18.27 -9.52 0.64
N TYR A 34 17.47 -8.78 1.41
CA TYR A 34 17.68 -8.55 2.84
C TYR A 34 16.62 -9.29 3.67
N SER A 35 17.01 -9.86 4.80
CA SER A 35 16.10 -10.61 5.69
C SER A 35 15.68 -9.74 6.88
N LEU A 36 14.47 -9.20 6.85
CA LEU A 36 13.88 -8.49 7.99
C LEU A 36 12.92 -9.45 8.71
N LEU A 37 13.42 -10.12 9.74
CA LEU A 37 12.73 -11.21 10.44
C LEU A 37 12.63 -10.92 11.94
N MET A 38 11.57 -11.41 12.57
CA MET A 38 11.48 -11.39 14.02
C MET A 38 12.63 -12.19 14.66
N PRO A 39 13.26 -11.71 15.74
CA PRO A 39 14.42 -12.35 16.34
C PRO A 39 14.02 -13.52 17.26
N ASN A 40 13.46 -14.59 16.67
CA ASN A 40 13.02 -15.82 17.37
C ASN A 40 12.14 -15.53 18.59
N VAL A 41 11.10 -14.72 18.38
CA VAL A 41 10.19 -14.26 19.44
C VAL A 41 9.32 -15.39 19.97
N ARG A 42 8.85 -15.23 21.21
CA ARG A 42 7.89 -16.14 21.85
C ARG A 42 6.69 -15.35 22.39
N PRO A 43 5.61 -15.23 21.61
CA PRO A 43 4.35 -14.64 22.08
C PRO A 43 3.79 -15.38 23.30
N LYS A 44 3.70 -14.70 24.45
CA LYS A 44 3.15 -15.26 25.71
C LYS A 44 1.72 -14.77 26.01
N LYS A 45 1.09 -14.10 25.04
CA LYS A 45 -0.27 -13.58 25.11
C LYS A 45 -0.97 -13.85 23.78
N MET A 46 -2.29 -14.04 23.84
CA MET A 46 -3.13 -14.03 22.64
C MET A 46 -3.12 -12.61 22.04
N ASP A 47 -3.33 -12.52 20.74
CA ASP A 47 -3.46 -11.26 19.98
C ASP A 47 -2.36 -10.24 20.31
N LEU A 48 -1.11 -10.71 20.20
CA LEU A 48 0.07 -9.92 20.48
C LEU A 48 0.69 -9.39 19.19
N TYR A 49 0.93 -8.08 19.15
CA TYR A 49 1.56 -7.41 18.03
C TYR A 49 2.99 -7.06 18.43
N LEU A 50 3.96 -7.65 17.75
CA LEU A 50 5.37 -7.37 17.99
C LEU A 50 5.93 -6.55 16.84
N CYS A 51 6.80 -5.59 17.17
CA CYS A 51 7.55 -4.82 16.19
C CYS A 51 9.04 -5.06 16.36
N THR A 52 9.78 -5.07 15.25
CA THR A 52 11.25 -5.09 15.24
C THR A 52 11.77 -4.08 14.21
N PRO A 53 12.78 -3.25 14.54
CA PRO A 53 13.29 -2.22 13.66
C PRO A 53 14.57 -2.68 12.94
N ILE A 54 14.84 -2.08 11.78
CA ILE A 54 16.19 -1.99 11.23
C ILE A 54 16.50 -0.54 10.93
N ARG A 55 17.75 -0.14 11.22
CA ARG A 55 18.28 1.17 10.84
C ARG A 55 18.91 1.08 9.47
N ILE A 56 18.62 2.04 8.62
CA ILE A 56 19.16 2.14 7.27
C ILE A 56 20.43 3.02 7.32
N ASP A 57 21.43 2.67 6.53
CA ASP A 57 22.67 3.45 6.42
C ASP A 57 22.34 4.86 5.88
N PRO A 58 22.60 5.94 6.64
CA PRO A 58 22.29 7.29 6.19
C PRO A 58 23.22 7.79 5.07
N SER A 59 24.31 7.08 4.76
CA SER A 59 25.24 7.45 3.69
C SER A 59 24.87 6.88 2.32
N LYS A 60 23.85 6.00 2.27
CA LYS A 60 23.44 5.29 1.06
C LYS A 60 21.93 5.31 0.88
N SER A 61 21.49 5.48 -0.36
CA SER A 61 20.09 5.29 -0.75
C SER A 61 19.89 3.88 -1.30
N TYR A 62 18.83 3.22 -0.85
CA TYR A 62 18.40 1.92 -1.33
C TYR A 62 16.99 2.03 -1.90
N PHE A 63 16.69 1.21 -2.91
CA PHE A 63 15.36 1.15 -3.52
C PHE A 63 14.76 -0.23 -3.32
N ILE A 64 13.68 -0.32 -2.53
CA ILE A 64 12.97 -1.58 -2.32
C ILE A 64 12.04 -1.83 -3.51
N VAL A 65 12.28 -2.91 -4.25
CA VAL A 65 11.60 -3.27 -5.50
C VAL A 65 10.67 -4.48 -5.36
N GLY A 66 10.62 -5.10 -4.18
CA GLY A 66 9.69 -6.18 -3.91
C GLY A 66 9.70 -6.69 -2.48
N PHE A 67 8.63 -7.38 -2.11
CA PHE A 67 8.37 -7.92 -0.79
C PHE A 67 8.02 -9.40 -0.89
N GLU A 68 8.81 -10.25 -0.25
CA GLU A 68 8.58 -11.69 -0.20
C GLU A 68 8.29 -12.09 1.25
N PRO A 69 7.04 -12.49 1.57
CA PRO A 69 6.68 -12.86 2.93
C PRO A 69 7.31 -14.19 3.33
N LYS A 70 7.82 -14.24 4.56
CA LYS A 70 8.24 -15.46 5.24
C LYS A 70 7.34 -15.64 6.45
N ALA A 71 6.25 -16.38 6.29
CA ALA A 71 5.30 -16.66 7.35
C ALA A 71 5.25 -18.16 7.64
N HIS A 72 5.16 -18.54 8.91
CA HIS A 72 4.75 -19.88 9.29
C HIS A 72 3.22 -19.90 9.37
N GLY A 73 2.56 -20.57 8.42
CA GLY A 73 1.12 -20.51 8.12
C GLY A 73 0.11 -20.78 9.25
N HIS A 74 0.58 -21.07 10.47
CA HIS A 74 -0.27 -21.28 11.66
C HIS A 74 0.00 -20.28 12.81
N THR A 75 0.89 -19.31 12.65
CA THR A 75 1.35 -18.44 13.77
C THR A 75 1.09 -16.95 13.55
N SER A 76 1.49 -16.40 12.40
CA SER A 76 1.30 -14.98 12.06
C SER A 76 -0.03 -14.75 11.33
N HIS A 77 -0.86 -13.86 11.85
CA HIS A 77 -2.15 -13.52 11.25
C HIS A 77 -2.01 -12.50 10.11
N HIS A 78 -1.16 -11.48 10.29
CA HIS A 78 -0.77 -10.51 9.27
C HIS A 78 0.60 -9.89 9.63
N MET A 79 1.24 -9.26 8.64
CA MET A 79 2.49 -8.51 8.81
C MET A 79 2.38 -7.15 8.12
N ILE A 80 2.92 -6.10 8.74
CA ILE A 80 2.94 -4.75 8.17
C ILE A 80 4.37 -4.22 8.23
N LEU A 81 4.82 -3.62 7.13
CA LEU A 81 6.10 -2.92 7.07
C LEU A 81 5.85 -1.42 7.06
N TYR A 82 6.45 -0.74 8.02
CA TYR A 82 6.47 0.72 8.11
C TYR A 82 7.84 1.26 7.72
N GLY A 83 7.87 2.36 6.98
CA GLY A 83 8.99 3.27 6.95
C GLY A 83 8.81 4.32 8.04
N CYS A 84 9.85 4.57 8.84
CA CYS A 84 9.84 5.55 9.92
C CYS A 84 11.03 6.50 9.81
N SER A 85 10.87 7.73 10.28
CA SER A 85 12.01 8.62 10.57
C SER A 85 12.66 8.23 11.91
N GLU A 86 11.84 7.90 12.92
CA GLU A 86 12.27 7.34 14.20
C GLU A 86 11.38 6.13 14.57
N PRO A 87 11.94 5.00 14.99
CA PRO A 87 11.16 3.85 15.44
C PRO A 87 10.46 4.18 16.76
N GLY A 88 9.37 3.47 17.09
CA GLY A 88 8.70 3.67 18.37
C GLY A 88 9.52 3.21 19.57
N SER A 89 10.49 2.32 19.37
CA SER A 89 11.45 1.88 20.39
C SER A 89 12.80 1.56 19.76
N GLU A 90 13.86 1.72 20.54
CA GLU A 90 15.21 1.23 20.23
C GLU A 90 15.43 -0.23 20.66
N ASP A 91 14.46 -0.82 21.38
CA ASP A 91 14.51 -2.23 21.76
C ASP A 91 14.48 -3.13 20.51
N PRO A 92 15.18 -4.28 20.52
CA PRO A 92 15.16 -5.21 19.39
C PRO A 92 13.75 -5.70 19.03
N VAL A 93 12.87 -5.80 20.04
CA VAL A 93 11.45 -6.12 19.89
C VAL A 93 10.64 -5.39 20.95
N TRP A 94 9.51 -4.82 20.55
CA TRP A 94 8.51 -4.26 21.48
C TRP A 94 7.09 -4.64 21.09
N ASN A 95 6.17 -4.51 22.03
CA ASN A 95 4.75 -4.63 21.76
C ASN A 95 4.26 -3.34 21.11
N CYS A 96 3.81 -3.44 19.86
CA CYS A 96 3.37 -2.29 19.08
C CYS A 96 1.93 -2.35 18.63
N GLY A 97 1.14 -3.22 19.26
CA GLY A 97 -0.29 -3.28 18.97
C GLY A 97 -0.96 -2.01 19.41
N GLU A 98 -1.71 -1.38 18.52
CA GLU A 98 -2.48 -0.15 18.77
C GLU A 98 -3.50 -0.30 19.93
N MET A 99 -3.73 -1.54 20.38
CA MET A 99 -4.88 -1.97 21.16
C MET A 99 -4.62 -2.25 22.65
N GLN A 100 -3.38 -2.21 23.13
CA GLN A 100 -3.12 -2.35 24.57
C GLN A 100 -2.78 -1.00 25.16
N MET A 101 -3.80 -0.26 25.63
CA MET A 101 -3.59 0.70 26.72
C MET A 101 -2.71 0.03 27.76
N ALA A 102 -1.73 0.76 28.27
CA ALA A 102 -0.70 0.39 29.25
C ALA A 102 -1.26 -0.19 30.56
N SER A 103 -1.99 -1.29 30.47
CA SER A 103 -2.71 -1.98 31.53
C SER A 103 -2.40 -3.46 31.43
N SER A 104 -1.20 -3.82 31.88
CA SER A 104 -1.04 -5.03 32.66
C SER A 104 0.36 -5.04 33.24
N LYS A 105 0.44 -5.25 34.55
CA LYS A 105 1.64 -5.33 35.38
C LYS A 105 2.56 -6.53 35.05
N HIS A 106 2.54 -7.06 33.82
CA HIS A 106 3.32 -8.22 33.39
C HIS A 106 4.28 -7.85 32.25
N LYS A 107 5.52 -7.56 32.65
CA LYS A 107 6.69 -7.10 31.87
C LYS A 107 7.28 -8.21 30.98
N SER A 108 6.89 -8.31 29.71
CA SER A 108 7.69 -9.08 28.73
C SER A 108 8.22 -8.22 27.59
N TYR A 109 7.42 -7.26 27.11
CA TYR A 109 7.83 -6.28 26.11
C TYR A 109 7.41 -4.88 26.54
N MET A 110 8.22 -3.87 26.25
CA MET A 110 7.81 -2.47 26.34
C MET A 110 6.70 -2.21 25.31
N HIS A 111 5.79 -1.26 25.60
CA HIS A 111 4.73 -0.88 24.67
C HIS A 111 5.06 0.47 24.00
N SER A 112 5.00 0.53 22.68
CA SER A 112 5.17 1.74 21.89
C SER A 112 4.61 1.55 20.48
N ASN A 113 4.22 2.62 19.79
CA ASN A 113 3.75 2.56 18.39
C ASN A 113 4.84 1.97 17.45
N PRO A 114 4.53 1.56 16.20
CA PRO A 114 5.56 1.13 15.25
C PRO A 114 6.60 2.22 14.96
N CYS A 115 6.15 3.45 14.71
CA CYS A 115 7.01 4.61 14.54
C CYS A 115 6.73 5.63 15.63
N LYS A 116 7.77 6.32 16.10
CA LYS A 116 7.62 7.53 16.92
C LYS A 116 7.32 8.73 16.03
N SER A 117 7.90 8.79 14.84
CA SER A 117 7.68 9.85 13.85
C SER A 117 7.86 9.34 12.41
N GLY A 118 7.24 10.04 11.46
CA GLY A 118 7.38 9.76 10.02
C GLY A 118 6.80 8.41 9.58
N SER A 119 5.68 7.98 10.18
CA SER A 119 5.08 6.67 9.93
C SER A 119 4.45 6.57 8.54
N ASN A 120 4.96 5.66 7.71
CA ASN A 120 4.41 5.36 6.39
C ASN A 120 4.27 3.85 6.20
N ILE A 121 3.07 3.35 5.94
CA ILE A 121 2.88 1.94 5.57
C ILE A 121 3.44 1.72 4.16
N MET A 122 4.38 0.80 4.03
CA MET A 122 5.02 0.46 2.75
C MET A 122 4.49 -0.86 2.18
N TYR A 123 4.14 -1.80 3.05
CA TYR A 123 3.67 -3.12 2.66
C TYR A 123 2.79 -3.73 3.74
N ALA A 124 1.84 -4.55 3.33
CA ALA A 124 0.99 -5.34 4.22
C ALA A 124 0.78 -6.73 3.62
N TRP A 125 0.96 -7.74 4.45
CA TRP A 125 0.74 -9.14 4.15
C TRP A 125 -0.40 -9.67 5.00
N ALA A 126 -1.27 -10.45 4.38
CA ALA A 126 -2.25 -11.27 5.06
C ALA A 126 -2.11 -12.72 4.55
N ARG A 127 -2.55 -13.70 5.35
CA ARG A 127 -2.36 -15.14 5.15
C ARG A 127 -2.28 -15.56 3.67
N ASP A 128 -1.16 -16.20 3.32
CA ASP A 128 -0.84 -16.72 1.99
C ASP A 128 -0.71 -15.68 0.86
N ALA A 129 -0.47 -14.39 1.18
CA ALA A 129 -0.20 -13.42 0.13
C ALA A 129 1.03 -13.85 -0.70
N PRO A 130 0.98 -13.74 -2.04
CA PRO A 130 2.11 -13.98 -2.90
C PRO A 130 3.21 -12.93 -2.69
N ILE A 131 4.37 -13.18 -3.31
CA ILE A 131 5.42 -12.17 -3.46
C ILE A 131 4.84 -10.96 -4.20
N LEU A 132 4.95 -9.77 -3.60
CA LEU A 132 4.63 -8.52 -4.27
C LEU A 132 5.89 -8.00 -4.96
N LYS A 133 5.91 -8.06 -6.29
CA LYS A 133 6.92 -7.41 -7.11
C LYS A 133 6.39 -6.04 -7.55
N LEU A 134 7.18 -4.99 -7.38
CA LEU A 134 6.81 -3.68 -7.89
C LEU A 134 6.95 -3.64 -9.43
N PRO A 135 6.29 -2.70 -10.11
CA PRO A 135 6.47 -2.52 -11.55
C PRO A 135 7.95 -2.30 -11.92
N ASN A 136 8.31 -2.58 -13.18
CA ASN A 136 9.70 -2.47 -13.59
C ASN A 136 10.24 -1.03 -13.43
N GLY A 137 11.44 -0.92 -12.83
CA GLY A 137 12.10 0.35 -12.53
C GLY A 137 11.48 1.16 -11.39
N VAL A 138 10.51 0.60 -10.66
CA VAL A 138 9.84 1.26 -9.52
C VAL A 138 10.40 0.74 -8.20
N GLY A 139 10.71 1.64 -7.27
CA GLY A 139 11.15 1.26 -5.93
C GLY A 139 10.83 2.30 -4.86
N PHE A 140 10.68 1.85 -3.61
CA PHE A 140 10.62 2.76 -2.47
C PHE A 140 12.03 3.18 -2.07
N LYS A 141 12.33 4.49 -2.18
CA LYS A 141 13.61 5.07 -1.75
C LYS A 141 13.69 5.16 -0.23
N VAL A 142 14.73 4.57 0.35
CA VAL A 142 14.98 4.54 1.78
C VAL A 142 16.45 4.82 2.09
N GLY A 143 16.75 5.37 3.26
CA GLY A 143 18.11 5.83 3.61
C GLY A 143 18.55 7.05 2.80
N GLY A 144 19.83 7.42 2.94
CA GLY A 144 20.39 8.59 2.28
C GLY A 144 19.65 9.88 2.66
N ASP A 145 19.09 10.54 1.65
CA ASP A 145 18.28 11.76 1.72
C ASP A 145 16.76 11.49 1.84
N SER A 146 16.33 10.23 1.89
CA SER A 146 14.93 9.86 2.14
C SER A 146 14.48 10.20 3.56
N GLN A 147 13.18 10.43 3.75
CA GLN A 147 12.58 10.60 5.09
C GLN A 147 12.46 9.27 5.88
N ILE A 148 12.72 8.13 5.21
CA ILE A 148 12.66 6.78 5.78
C ILE A 148 14.06 6.35 6.23
N ASN A 149 14.34 6.51 7.51
CA ASN A 149 15.63 6.14 8.13
C ASN A 149 15.60 4.76 8.79
N TYR A 150 14.40 4.26 9.07
CA TYR A 150 14.17 2.96 9.70
C TYR A 150 13.07 2.22 8.96
N LEU A 151 13.19 0.90 8.89
CA LEU A 151 12.06 0.02 8.57
C LEU A 151 11.63 -0.69 9.84
N VAL A 152 10.34 -0.70 10.12
CA VAL A 152 9.77 -1.39 11.28
C VAL A 152 8.80 -2.46 10.77
N LEU A 153 9.12 -3.72 11.05
CA LEU A 153 8.26 -4.86 10.78
C LEU A 153 7.35 -5.09 11.99
N GLN A 154 6.05 -5.01 11.79
CA GLN A 154 5.03 -5.47 12.73
C GLN A 154 4.53 -6.86 12.33
N VAL A 155 4.43 -7.78 13.29
CA VAL A 155 3.81 -9.10 13.13
C VAL A 155 2.73 -9.28 14.19
N HIS A 156 1.53 -9.65 13.74
CA HIS A 156 0.42 -10.01 14.62
C HIS A 156 0.37 -11.52 14.87
N TYR A 157 0.49 -11.92 16.14
CA TYR A 157 0.40 -13.29 16.60
C TYR A 157 -0.94 -13.54 17.30
N HIS A 158 -1.76 -14.41 16.71
CA HIS A 158 -3.10 -14.73 17.24
C HIS A 158 -3.07 -15.70 18.42
N ARG A 159 -1.96 -16.41 18.65
CA ARG A 159 -1.87 -17.43 19.72
C ARG A 159 -0.63 -17.32 20.58
N MET A 160 -0.75 -17.90 21.77
CA MET A 160 0.39 -18.15 22.66
C MET A 160 1.27 -19.29 22.14
N PHE A 161 2.55 -19.20 22.49
CA PHE A 161 3.58 -20.17 22.12
C PHE A 161 3.98 -21.00 23.33
N LYS A 162 4.33 -22.26 23.10
CA LYS A 162 4.91 -23.13 24.13
C LYS A 162 6.35 -22.71 24.45
N ASP A 163 6.90 -23.21 25.56
CA ASP A 163 8.25 -22.83 26.01
C ASP A 163 9.38 -23.30 25.10
N ASP A 164 9.15 -24.33 24.29
CA ASP A 164 10.06 -24.85 23.27
C ASP A 164 9.84 -24.21 21.88
N GLU A 165 8.87 -23.29 21.77
CA GLU A 165 8.45 -22.69 20.50
C GLU A 165 8.97 -21.26 20.35
N THR A 166 9.42 -20.91 19.15
CA THR A 166 9.83 -19.55 18.76
C THR A 166 9.45 -19.30 17.31
N ASP A 167 9.25 -18.04 16.93
CA ASP A 167 8.97 -17.66 15.54
C ASP A 167 9.92 -16.56 15.03
N ASN A 168 10.28 -16.68 13.76
CA ASN A 168 11.07 -15.70 13.01
C ASN A 168 10.39 -15.34 11.69
N SER A 169 9.06 -15.25 11.72
CA SER A 169 8.29 -14.72 10.60
C SER A 169 8.70 -13.28 10.31
N GLY A 170 8.57 -12.88 9.06
CA GLY A 170 8.91 -11.55 8.60
C GLY A 170 8.90 -11.45 7.08
N ILE A 171 9.72 -10.56 6.55
CA ILE A 171 9.71 -10.22 5.13
C ILE A 171 11.15 -10.26 4.62
N TYR A 172 11.34 -10.90 3.47
CA TYR A 172 12.53 -10.66 2.67
C TYR A 172 12.29 -9.47 1.74
N LEU A 173 13.15 -8.46 1.88
CA LEU A 173 13.13 -7.27 1.06
C LEU A 173 14.02 -7.48 -0.16
N HIS A 174 13.47 -7.27 -1.34
CA HIS A 174 14.24 -7.22 -2.59
C HIS A 174 14.60 -5.77 -2.86
N TYR A 175 15.88 -5.44 -2.96
CA TYR A 175 16.34 -4.06 -3.08
C TYR A 175 17.50 -3.90 -4.06
N THR A 176 17.74 -2.67 -4.51
CA THR A 176 18.91 -2.29 -5.32
C THR A 176 19.56 -1.02 -4.77
N GLU A 177 20.88 -0.89 -4.97
CA GLU A 177 21.63 0.35 -4.74
C GLU A 177 21.68 1.24 -6.00
N GLN A 178 21.20 0.74 -7.15
CA GLN A 178 21.10 1.53 -8.37
C GLN A 178 19.99 2.57 -8.24
N GLN A 179 20.31 3.82 -8.56
CA GLN A 179 19.33 4.90 -8.64
C GLN A 179 18.20 4.53 -9.61
N LEU A 180 16.96 4.65 -9.15
CA LEU A 180 15.75 4.50 -9.96
C LEU A 180 15.11 5.86 -10.21
N ASP A 181 14.50 6.04 -11.38
CA ASP A 181 13.81 7.27 -11.79
C ASP A 181 12.29 7.22 -11.56
N LYS A 182 11.79 6.12 -11.00
CA LYS A 182 10.38 5.97 -10.61
C LYS A 182 10.28 5.65 -9.13
N GLN A 183 9.79 6.62 -8.36
CA GLN A 183 9.62 6.46 -6.93
C GLN A 183 8.27 5.88 -6.59
N ALA A 184 8.28 4.81 -5.80
CA ALA A 184 7.07 4.29 -5.18
C ALA A 184 6.70 5.10 -3.94
N GLY A 185 5.40 5.22 -3.71
CA GLY A 185 4.83 5.78 -2.50
C GLY A 185 3.49 5.11 -2.17
N VAL A 186 2.96 5.44 -0.99
CA VAL A 186 1.60 5.04 -0.59
C VAL A 186 0.83 6.31 -0.23
N TYR A 187 -0.31 6.53 -0.88
CA TYR A 187 -1.22 7.62 -0.58
C TYR A 187 -2.38 7.08 0.27
N LEU A 188 -2.58 7.65 1.45
CA LEU A 188 -3.66 7.26 2.36
C LEU A 188 -4.84 8.23 2.23
N LEU A 189 -5.99 7.69 1.84
CA LEU A 189 -7.29 8.32 2.02
C LEU A 189 -7.90 7.78 3.31
N ALA A 190 -8.13 8.66 4.27
CA ALA A 190 -8.76 8.35 5.54
C ALA A 190 -9.83 9.38 5.90
N THR A 191 -10.59 9.11 6.95
CA THR A 191 -11.66 9.98 7.41
C THR A 191 -11.78 9.92 8.93
N ASN A 192 -12.09 11.07 9.53
CA ASN A 192 -12.50 11.18 10.93
C ASN A 192 -14.01 10.97 11.08
N GLY A 193 -14.55 11.20 12.27
CA GLY A 193 -15.99 11.25 12.48
C GLY A 193 -16.52 10.14 13.37
N ARG A 194 -17.78 9.80 13.18
CA ARG A 194 -18.51 8.85 14.03
C ARG A 194 -19.57 8.09 13.26
N ILE A 195 -19.80 6.86 13.68
CA ILE A 195 -20.81 5.95 13.15
C ILE A 195 -21.95 5.86 14.18
N PRO A 196 -23.19 6.24 13.82
CA PRO A 196 -24.34 6.11 14.70
C PRO A 196 -24.63 4.64 15.10
N PRO A 197 -25.27 4.40 16.26
CA PRO A 197 -25.70 3.06 16.65
C PRO A 197 -26.83 2.55 15.73
N ASN A 198 -26.84 1.24 15.46
CA ASN A 198 -27.92 0.57 14.73
C ASN A 198 -28.24 1.19 13.35
N ALA A 199 -27.21 1.63 12.63
CA ALA A 199 -27.33 2.35 11.37
C ALA A 199 -26.29 1.89 10.34
N ILE A 200 -26.61 2.11 9.07
CA ILE A 200 -25.63 2.11 7.99
C ILE A 200 -25.12 3.54 7.85
N GLU A 201 -23.80 3.69 7.76
CA GLU A 201 -23.14 5.01 7.63
C GLU A 201 -22.14 4.97 6.49
N HIS A 202 -22.01 6.10 5.78
CA HIS A 202 -21.01 6.29 4.74
C HIS A 202 -19.91 7.22 5.25
N MET A 203 -18.73 6.63 5.47
CA MET A 203 -17.54 7.35 5.91
C MET A 203 -16.74 7.73 4.68
N GLU A 204 -16.67 9.02 4.38
CA GLU A 204 -16.23 9.51 3.07
C GLU A 204 -15.10 10.50 3.16
N THR A 205 -14.23 10.48 2.16
CA THR A 205 -13.13 11.43 2.01
C THR A 205 -12.93 11.74 0.53
N SER A 206 -12.54 12.98 0.24
CA SER A 206 -12.06 13.36 -1.08
C SER A 206 -11.01 14.46 -0.92
N CYS A 207 -9.93 14.36 -1.69
CA CYS A 207 -8.91 15.39 -1.74
C CYS A 207 -8.47 15.63 -3.19
N PRO A 208 -8.55 16.87 -3.68
CA PRO A 208 -7.88 17.26 -4.92
C PRO A 208 -6.37 17.09 -4.79
N LEU A 209 -5.74 16.60 -5.85
CA LEU A 209 -4.30 16.55 -5.97
C LEU A 209 -3.79 17.92 -6.44
N TYR A 210 -2.89 18.52 -5.67
CA TYR A 210 -2.34 19.85 -5.97
C TYR A 210 -0.90 19.84 -6.49
N GLU A 211 -0.23 18.69 -6.48
CA GLU A 211 1.17 18.59 -6.90
C GLU A 211 1.32 18.70 -8.42
N ILE A 212 1.62 19.91 -8.89
CA ILE A 212 1.80 20.23 -10.31
C ILE A 212 3.03 19.49 -10.87
N GLY A 213 2.87 18.84 -12.02
CA GLY A 213 3.95 18.16 -12.73
C GLY A 213 4.23 16.73 -12.25
N LYS A 214 3.56 16.25 -11.21
CA LYS A 214 3.57 14.85 -10.80
C LYS A 214 2.39 14.11 -11.42
N VAL A 215 2.70 13.09 -12.24
CA VAL A 215 1.71 12.13 -12.73
C VAL A 215 1.81 10.89 -11.87
N ILE A 216 0.76 10.61 -11.11
CA ILE A 216 0.67 9.43 -10.25
C ILE A 216 0.18 8.26 -11.08
N HIS A 217 0.84 7.11 -10.93
CA HIS A 217 0.45 5.84 -11.51
C HIS A 217 0.11 4.85 -10.38
N PRO A 218 -1.16 4.80 -9.92
CA PRO A 218 -1.63 3.77 -9.01
C PRO A 218 -1.45 2.38 -9.61
N PHE A 219 -0.95 1.43 -8.81
CA PHE A 219 -0.77 0.05 -9.26
C PHE A 219 -1.23 -1.00 -8.24
N ALA A 220 -1.38 -0.64 -6.97
CA ALA A 220 -2.01 -1.51 -5.98
C ALA A 220 -2.82 -0.70 -4.97
N TYR A 221 -3.79 -1.33 -4.33
CA TYR A 221 -4.59 -0.71 -3.26
C TYR A 221 -4.76 -1.66 -2.08
N ARG A 222 -4.96 -1.10 -0.89
CA ARG A 222 -5.33 -1.83 0.32
C ARG A 222 -6.48 -1.12 1.02
N VAL A 223 -7.42 -1.89 1.53
CA VAL A 223 -8.52 -1.37 2.37
C VAL A 223 -8.31 -1.77 3.81
N HIS A 224 -8.74 -0.95 4.76
CA HIS A 224 -8.73 -1.30 6.18
C HIS A 224 -9.88 -0.63 6.93
N THR A 225 -10.59 -1.48 7.68
CA THR A 225 -11.56 -1.15 8.73
C THR A 225 -11.39 -2.16 9.86
N HIS A 226 -12.00 -1.89 11.00
CA HIS A 226 -12.38 -2.86 12.01
C HIS A 226 -13.74 -3.50 11.62
N GLU A 227 -14.49 -3.98 12.61
CA GLU A 227 -15.61 -4.92 12.44
C GLU A 227 -16.85 -4.35 11.72
N LEU A 228 -17.01 -3.03 11.63
CA LEU A 228 -18.24 -2.42 11.10
C LEU A 228 -18.20 -2.30 9.57
N GLY A 229 -17.01 -2.28 8.97
CA GLY A 229 -16.84 -2.18 7.52
C GLY A 229 -17.47 -3.32 6.74
N LYS A 230 -18.19 -2.98 5.67
CA LYS A 230 -18.79 -3.91 4.70
C LYS A 230 -18.18 -3.80 3.33
N VAL A 231 -17.96 -2.56 2.87
CA VAL A 231 -17.38 -2.27 1.56
C VAL A 231 -16.49 -1.05 1.71
N VAL A 232 -15.30 -1.09 1.10
CA VAL A 232 -14.48 0.09 0.90
C VAL A 232 -14.18 0.22 -0.58
N ALA A 233 -14.47 1.39 -1.14
CA ALA A 233 -14.22 1.72 -2.54
C ALA A 233 -13.41 3.00 -2.65
N GLY A 234 -12.47 3.04 -3.59
CA GLY A 234 -11.65 4.21 -3.90
C GLY A 234 -11.65 4.54 -5.38
N TYR A 235 -11.65 5.83 -5.69
CA TYR A 235 -11.84 6.38 -7.02
C TYR A 235 -10.85 7.51 -7.31
N ARG A 236 -10.53 7.67 -8.60
CA ARG A 236 -10.12 8.95 -9.16
C ARG A 236 -11.36 9.63 -9.73
N VAL A 237 -11.57 10.90 -9.38
CA VAL A 237 -12.59 11.76 -9.97
C VAL A 237 -11.89 12.75 -10.90
N LYS A 238 -12.24 12.70 -12.19
CA LYS A 238 -11.68 13.58 -13.22
C LYS A 238 -12.79 14.42 -13.84
N ASN A 239 -12.57 15.73 -13.87
CA ASN A 239 -13.45 16.64 -14.59
C ASN A 239 -13.34 16.39 -16.10
N ILE A 240 -14.45 16.03 -16.75
CA ILE A 240 -14.52 15.88 -18.21
C ILE A 240 -14.91 17.20 -18.86
N ASN A 241 -15.85 17.92 -18.24
CA ASN A 241 -16.24 19.28 -18.59
C ASN A 241 -16.74 20.01 -17.33
N LYS A 242 -17.33 21.20 -17.48
CA LYS A 242 -17.72 22.06 -16.35
C LYS A 242 -18.70 21.41 -15.35
N ASP A 243 -19.53 20.48 -15.81
CA ASP A 243 -20.62 19.92 -14.99
C ASP A 243 -20.54 18.39 -14.85
N VAL A 244 -19.70 17.73 -15.65
CA VAL A 244 -19.61 16.27 -15.72
C VAL A 244 -18.27 15.77 -15.21
N GLN A 245 -18.34 14.92 -14.20
CA GLN A 245 -17.20 14.19 -13.65
C GLN A 245 -17.25 12.71 -14.04
N LYS A 246 -16.07 12.16 -14.30
CA LYS A 246 -15.87 10.72 -14.45
C LYS A 246 -15.24 10.17 -13.17
N TRP A 247 -15.86 9.13 -12.63
CA TRP A 247 -15.37 8.38 -11.48
C TRP A 247 -14.74 7.08 -11.95
N ASP A 248 -13.42 7.00 -11.91
CA ASP A 248 -12.67 5.81 -12.29
C ASP A 248 -12.32 4.99 -11.05
N LEU A 249 -12.86 3.78 -10.99
CA LEU A 249 -12.62 2.87 -9.87
C LEU A 249 -11.14 2.44 -9.82
N LEU A 250 -10.49 2.75 -8.70
CA LEU A 250 -9.14 2.28 -8.38
C LEU A 250 -9.20 0.89 -7.74
N GLY A 251 -10.15 0.68 -6.82
CA GLY A 251 -10.33 -0.60 -6.15
C GLY A 251 -11.56 -0.60 -5.26
N LYS A 252 -12.18 -1.77 -5.10
CA LYS A 252 -13.33 -2.00 -4.24
C LYS A 252 -13.20 -3.37 -3.58
N ARG A 253 -13.40 -3.44 -2.26
CA ARG A 253 -13.24 -4.70 -1.54
C ARG A 253 -14.00 -4.75 -0.22
N ASP A 254 -14.34 -5.97 0.18
CA ASP A 254 -14.79 -6.30 1.54
C ASP A 254 -13.57 -6.21 2.48
N PRO A 255 -13.56 -5.27 3.45
CA PRO A 255 -12.44 -5.13 4.37
C PRO A 255 -12.30 -6.30 5.35
N MET A 256 -13.28 -7.20 5.46
CA MET A 256 -13.18 -8.42 6.27
C MET A 256 -12.41 -9.54 5.56
N THR A 257 -12.15 -9.39 4.25
CA THR A 257 -11.23 -10.28 3.52
C THR A 257 -9.77 -9.92 3.83
N PRO A 258 -8.78 -10.76 3.47
CA PRO A 258 -7.38 -10.49 3.78
C PRO A 258 -6.93 -9.07 3.37
N GLN A 259 -6.54 -8.24 4.34
CA GLN A 259 -6.26 -6.82 4.13
C GLN A 259 -4.81 -6.56 3.68
N MET A 260 -4.45 -7.08 2.51
CA MET A 260 -3.16 -6.87 1.83
C MET A 260 -3.29 -5.89 0.66
N PHE A 261 -2.18 -5.58 0.00
CA PHE A 261 -2.20 -4.82 -1.25
C PHE A 261 -2.62 -5.72 -2.43
N TYR A 262 -3.64 -5.30 -3.16
CA TYR A 262 -4.17 -5.94 -4.35
C TYR A 262 -3.88 -5.10 -5.59
N PRO A 263 -3.65 -5.72 -6.75
CA PRO A 263 -3.37 -4.97 -7.97
C PRO A 263 -4.57 -4.09 -8.37
N ILE A 264 -4.27 -2.91 -8.91
CA ILE A 264 -5.24 -2.07 -9.62
C ILE A 264 -5.24 -2.53 -11.08
N GLU A 265 -6.37 -3.03 -11.56
CA GLU A 265 -6.47 -3.62 -12.91
C GLU A 265 -6.54 -2.57 -14.03
N ASN A 266 -7.08 -1.39 -13.71
CA ASN A 266 -7.25 -0.31 -14.66
C ASN A 266 -5.99 0.55 -14.76
N ASN A 267 -5.53 0.81 -15.97
CA ASN A 267 -4.44 1.77 -16.19
C ASN A 267 -4.98 3.21 -16.07
N ILE A 268 -4.97 3.71 -14.84
CA ILE A 268 -5.44 5.04 -14.46
C ILE A 268 -4.23 5.88 -14.07
N THR A 269 -4.17 7.12 -14.52
CA THR A 269 -3.22 8.13 -14.01
C THR A 269 -3.96 9.17 -13.20
N VAL A 270 -3.32 9.76 -12.20
CA VAL A 270 -3.89 10.87 -11.41
C VAL A 270 -2.96 12.06 -11.58
N GLU A 271 -3.54 13.17 -12.00
CA GLU A 271 -2.81 14.41 -12.33
C GLU A 271 -3.30 15.56 -11.44
N SER A 272 -2.53 16.65 -11.40
CA SER A 272 -2.94 17.86 -10.69
C SER A 272 -4.34 18.30 -11.13
N GLY A 273 -5.24 18.52 -10.17
CA GLY A 273 -6.63 18.88 -10.39
C GLY A 273 -7.62 17.70 -10.43
N ASP A 274 -7.15 16.46 -10.56
CA ASP A 274 -7.97 15.29 -10.28
C ASP A 274 -8.22 15.18 -8.76
N ILE A 275 -9.30 14.51 -8.35
CA ILE A 275 -9.63 14.26 -6.94
C ILE A 275 -9.47 12.77 -6.66
N LEU A 276 -8.79 12.44 -5.56
CA LEU A 276 -8.79 11.09 -5.00
C LEU A 276 -9.87 10.99 -3.94
N ALA A 277 -10.78 10.03 -4.07
CA ALA A 277 -11.93 9.88 -3.19
C ALA A 277 -12.06 8.43 -2.70
N ALA A 278 -12.48 8.24 -1.45
CA ALA A 278 -12.83 6.92 -0.93
C ALA A 278 -14.08 6.97 -0.04
N ARG A 279 -14.85 5.87 -0.06
CA ARG A 279 -16.03 5.63 0.78
C ARG A 279 -15.86 4.28 1.49
N CYS A 280 -16.09 4.27 2.80
CA CYS A 280 -16.36 3.04 3.54
C CYS A 280 -17.83 2.98 3.92
N THR A 281 -18.51 1.92 3.50
CA THR A 281 -19.85 1.59 3.94
C THR A 281 -19.77 0.77 5.22
N MET A 282 -20.26 1.35 6.31
CA MET A 282 -20.23 0.77 7.65
C MET A 282 -21.63 0.30 8.04
N GLU A 283 -21.74 -0.85 8.69
CA GLU A 283 -23.00 -1.34 9.29
C GLU A 283 -22.80 -1.52 10.80
N SER A 284 -23.34 -0.59 11.59
CA SER A 284 -23.28 -0.65 13.04
C SER A 284 -24.45 -1.43 13.60
N ARG A 285 -24.15 -2.49 14.36
CA ARG A 285 -25.11 -3.21 15.24
C ARG A 285 -24.87 -2.91 16.73
N ARG A 286 -24.02 -1.91 17.00
CA ARG A 286 -23.67 -1.48 18.36
C ARG A 286 -24.76 -0.54 18.88
N ASN A 287 -24.98 -0.57 20.19
CA ASN A 287 -25.95 0.31 20.87
C ASN A 287 -25.38 1.70 21.22
N THR A 288 -24.09 1.91 20.98
CA THR A 288 -23.38 3.16 21.23
C THR A 288 -22.78 3.70 19.94
N VAL A 289 -22.55 5.01 19.92
CA VAL A 289 -21.81 5.67 18.83
C VAL A 289 -20.38 5.11 18.80
N THR A 290 -19.92 4.70 17.63
CA THR A 290 -18.52 4.31 17.40
C THR A 290 -17.77 5.50 16.79
N ARG A 291 -16.55 5.77 17.24
CA ARG A 291 -15.72 6.89 16.73
C ARG A 291 -14.55 6.36 15.93
N ILE A 292 -13.96 7.21 15.09
CA ILE A 292 -12.70 6.87 14.46
C ILE A 292 -11.58 6.85 15.52
N GLY A 293 -10.80 5.76 15.53
CA GLY A 293 -9.77 5.47 16.53
C GLY A 293 -9.08 4.13 16.25
N ALA A 294 -8.13 3.77 17.11
CA ALA A 294 -7.21 2.66 16.85
C ALA A 294 -7.54 1.37 17.62
N THR A 295 -8.59 1.36 18.43
CA THR A 295 -8.98 0.19 19.22
C THR A 295 -10.08 -0.60 18.53
N SER A 296 -10.31 -1.86 18.92
CA SER A 296 -11.44 -2.66 18.42
C SER A 296 -12.81 -2.06 18.77
N ASP A 297 -12.87 -1.24 19.82
CA ASP A 297 -14.08 -0.51 20.22
C ASP A 297 -14.29 0.74 19.35
N ASP A 298 -13.27 1.19 18.63
CA ASP A 298 -13.31 2.26 17.63
C ASP A 298 -13.47 1.68 16.22
N GLU A 299 -13.48 2.55 15.21
CA GLU A 299 -13.35 2.19 13.81
C GLU A 299 -12.22 2.94 13.08
N MET A 300 -11.82 2.43 11.92
CA MET A 300 -11.04 3.12 10.90
C MET A 300 -11.74 3.01 9.54
N CYS A 301 -11.50 3.99 8.69
CA CYS A 301 -11.85 3.92 7.28
C CYS A 301 -10.65 4.39 6.48
N ASN A 302 -9.86 3.42 5.99
CA ASN A 302 -8.61 3.69 5.30
C ASN A 302 -8.61 3.02 3.92
N PHE A 303 -8.28 3.80 2.90
CA PHE A 303 -7.99 3.34 1.54
C PHE A 303 -6.57 3.77 1.17
N TYR A 304 -5.67 2.79 1.07
CA TYR A 304 -4.28 3.00 0.71
C TYR A 304 -4.10 2.77 -0.78
N ILE A 305 -3.44 3.70 -1.46
CA ILE A 305 -3.09 3.60 -2.88
C ILE A 305 -1.58 3.51 -2.97
N MET A 306 -1.06 2.35 -3.38
CA MET A 306 0.33 2.23 -3.77
C MET A 306 0.49 2.72 -5.21
N TYR A 307 1.38 3.69 -5.39
CA TYR A 307 1.58 4.37 -6.66
C TYR A 307 3.07 4.55 -6.96
N TRP A 308 3.38 4.92 -8.20
CA TRP A 308 4.68 5.49 -8.53
C TRP A 308 4.55 6.82 -9.28
N VAL A 309 5.61 7.64 -9.21
CA VAL A 309 5.77 8.90 -9.94
C VAL A 309 7.17 8.95 -10.56
N GLU A 310 7.35 9.70 -11.64
CA GLU A 310 8.69 9.98 -12.17
C GLU A 310 9.46 10.98 -11.27
N GLY A 311 10.78 10.83 -11.28
CA GLY A 311 11.73 11.67 -10.56
C GLY A 311 12.39 10.96 -9.38
N THR A 312 13.00 11.74 -8.50
CA THR A 312 13.82 11.24 -7.38
C THR A 312 13.07 11.18 -6.05
N GLU A 313 11.90 11.82 -5.96
CA GLU A 313 11.08 11.88 -4.75
C GLU A 313 9.63 11.44 -5.03
N PRO A 314 8.96 10.79 -4.05
CA PRO A 314 7.53 10.49 -4.11
C PRO A 314 6.69 11.79 -3.94
N LEU A 315 5.38 11.68 -3.73
CA LEU A 315 4.53 12.83 -3.42
C LEU A 315 4.93 13.45 -2.08
N GLU A 316 4.82 14.77 -1.96
CA GLU A 316 4.97 15.49 -0.70
C GLU A 316 3.76 15.25 0.21
N GLN A 317 2.54 15.33 -0.34
CA GLN A 317 1.32 15.03 0.37
C GLN A 317 0.92 13.56 0.13
N GLN A 318 1.15 12.72 1.13
CA GLN A 318 0.84 11.28 1.07
C GLN A 318 -0.37 10.87 1.90
N ILE A 319 -1.03 11.84 2.54
CA ILE A 319 -2.19 11.61 3.39
C ILE A 319 -3.28 12.64 3.13
N CYS A 320 -4.51 12.17 3.11
CA CYS A 320 -5.72 12.95 3.01
C CYS A 320 -6.69 12.46 4.07
N VAL A 321 -7.12 13.35 4.96
CA VAL A 321 -8.07 13.03 6.03
C VAL A 321 -9.22 14.03 5.99
N SER A 322 -10.44 13.55 5.76
CA SER A 322 -11.65 14.39 5.86
C SER A 322 -12.16 14.48 7.30
N GLU A 323 -13.07 15.41 7.57
CA GLU A 323 -13.80 15.44 8.85
C GLU A 323 -14.75 14.25 9.03
N GLY A 324 -15.21 13.65 7.91
CA GLY A 324 -16.16 12.55 7.86
C GLY A 324 -17.49 12.80 8.55
N SER A 325 -18.22 11.72 8.83
CA SER A 325 -19.58 11.80 9.38
C SER A 325 -19.63 12.44 10.78
N PRO A 326 -20.58 13.36 11.06
CA PRO A 326 -21.66 13.81 10.18
C PRO A 326 -21.36 15.15 9.47
N ARG A 327 -20.09 15.57 9.42
CA ARG A 327 -19.69 16.88 8.92
C ARG A 327 -19.43 16.90 7.42
N TYR A 328 -18.92 15.81 6.88
CA TYR A 328 -18.55 15.69 5.48
C TYR A 328 -19.19 14.44 4.86
N TYR A 329 -19.83 14.67 3.72
CA TYR A 329 -20.32 13.66 2.79
C TYR A 329 -20.04 14.16 1.37
N TRP A 330 -19.81 13.26 0.41
CA TRP A 330 -19.63 13.56 -1.00
C TRP A 330 -20.80 14.38 -1.55
N ASP A 331 -22.03 14.07 -1.15
CA ASP A 331 -23.25 14.81 -1.57
C ASP A 331 -23.27 16.28 -1.13
N ASN A 332 -22.54 16.60 -0.06
CA ASN A 332 -22.43 17.96 0.46
C ASN A 332 -21.16 18.67 -0.06
N ASP A 333 -20.34 17.99 -0.86
CA ASP A 333 -19.14 18.57 -1.45
C ASP A 333 -19.51 19.28 -2.76
N PRO A 334 -19.42 20.63 -2.83
CA PRO A 334 -19.80 21.38 -4.02
C PRO A 334 -18.89 21.12 -5.24
N TYR A 335 -17.76 20.44 -5.04
CA TYR A 335 -16.83 20.09 -6.10
C TYR A 335 -17.05 18.68 -6.66
N LEU A 336 -18.03 17.92 -6.15
CA LEU A 336 -18.33 16.57 -6.62
C LEU A 336 -19.68 16.53 -7.34
N THR A 337 -19.70 15.90 -8.52
CA THR A 337 -20.91 15.61 -9.30
C THR A 337 -20.86 14.17 -9.80
N ASN A 338 -22.01 13.64 -10.26
CA ASN A 338 -22.11 12.27 -10.79
C ASN A 338 -21.62 11.18 -9.81
N ILE A 339 -21.95 11.36 -8.52
CA ILE A 339 -21.49 10.47 -7.44
C ILE A 339 -22.03 9.04 -7.66
N PRO A 340 -21.16 8.00 -7.65
CA PRO A 340 -21.56 6.61 -7.84
C PRO A 340 -22.03 5.99 -6.52
N ASP A 341 -23.16 6.46 -5.99
CA ASP A 341 -23.58 6.14 -4.62
C ASP A 341 -23.80 4.66 -4.36
N GLU A 342 -24.51 4.00 -5.28
CA GLU A 342 -24.83 2.58 -5.18
C GLU A 342 -23.57 1.75 -5.42
N GLU A 343 -22.82 2.02 -6.49
CA GLU A 343 -21.66 1.24 -6.90
C GLU A 343 -20.50 1.30 -5.89
N ALA A 344 -20.36 2.42 -5.18
CA ALA A 344 -19.37 2.59 -4.11
C ALA A 344 -19.75 1.85 -2.82
N SER A 345 -21.02 1.47 -2.66
CA SER A 345 -21.57 0.98 -1.39
C SER A 345 -21.89 -0.52 -1.39
N ILE A 346 -21.85 -1.18 -2.54
CA ILE A 346 -22.13 -2.62 -2.72
C ILE A 346 -20.92 -3.35 -3.32
N LEU A 347 -20.72 -4.64 -3.02
CA LEU A 347 -19.61 -5.44 -3.56
C LEU A 347 -19.85 -5.90 -5.00
#